data_AF-A0A165EUV4-F1
#
_entry.id   AF-A0A165EUV4-F1
#
_cell.length_a   1.000
_cell.length_b   1.000
_cell.length_c   1.000
_cell.angle_alpha   90.00
_cell.angle_beta   90.00
_cell.angle_gamma   90.00
#
_symmetry.space_group_name_H-M   'P 1'
#
loop_
_entity.id
_entity.type
_entity.pdbx_description
1 polymer ?
#
loop_
_entity_poly.entity_id
_entity_poly.type
_entity_poly.pdbx_seq_one_letter_code
_entity_poly.pdbx_strand_id
1 'polypeptide(L)'
;MAADSVIAAIRVLLPTAKVIPVAGPILEAVLGVVVELHTAVDRVKINRKRARELVEREARLSLSIARKFEGLSPEQCAELLPQVKDLIVVLNDTKQCILRLAPLPDPTTKFMKKAGQLVKRVVNSDSDDEELRRLDKAITEGIERFQVCPAY
;
A
#
# COMPACT_ATOMS: atom_id res chain seq x y z
N MET A 1 -0.84 -2.77 17.19
CA MET A 1 -2.10 -3.36 17.71
C MET A 1 -3.24 -3.24 16.71
N ALA A 2 -3.73 -2.04 16.35
CA ALA A 2 -4.81 -1.93 15.34
C ALA A 2 -4.36 -2.34 13.91
N ALA A 3 -3.16 -1.93 13.49
CA ALA A 3 -2.58 -2.31 12.19
C ALA A 3 -2.42 -3.82 12.01
N ASP A 4 -1.88 -4.49 13.04
CA ASP A 4 -1.70 -5.95 13.05
C ASP A 4 -3.04 -6.69 12.90
N SER A 5 -4.11 -6.14 13.52
CA SER A 5 -5.47 -6.67 13.40
C SER A 5 -6.05 -6.49 11.99
N VAL A 6 -5.76 -5.39 11.29
CA VAL A 6 -6.22 -5.14 9.92
C VAL A 6 -5.53 -6.10 8.94
N ILE A 7 -4.21 -6.28 9.07
CA ILE A 7 -3.47 -7.20 8.21
C ILE A 7 -3.87 -8.66 8.46
N ALA A 8 -4.14 -9.03 9.71
CA ALA A 8 -4.71 -10.35 10.02
C ALA A 8 -6.06 -10.55 9.31
N ALA A 9 -6.95 -9.56 9.35
CA ALA A 9 -8.22 -9.62 8.64
C ALA A 9 -8.04 -9.72 7.12
N ILE A 10 -7.10 -8.97 6.53
CA ILE A 10 -6.77 -9.07 5.10
C ILE A 10 -6.29 -10.47 4.74
N ARG A 11 -5.42 -11.08 5.55
CA ARG A 11 -4.92 -12.45 5.29
C ARG A 11 -6.04 -13.50 5.32
N VAL A 12 -7.04 -13.31 6.18
CA VAL A 12 -8.23 -14.18 6.24
C VAL A 12 -9.13 -13.97 5.01
N LEU A 13 -9.23 -12.73 4.52
CA LEU A 13 -10.12 -12.35 3.41
C LEU A 13 -9.50 -12.59 2.02
N LEU A 14 -8.18 -12.67 1.92
CA LEU A 14 -7.46 -12.94 0.67
C LEU A 14 -7.94 -14.20 -0.09
N PRO A 15 -8.15 -15.37 0.55
CA PRO A 15 -8.69 -16.54 -0.15
C PRO A 15 -10.15 -16.35 -0.62
N THR A 16 -10.98 -15.60 0.12
CA THR A 16 -12.38 -15.36 -0.26
C THR A 16 -12.52 -14.29 -1.34
N ALA A 17 -11.59 -13.33 -1.40
CA ALA A 17 -11.58 -12.32 -2.47
C ALA A 17 -11.54 -12.97 -3.87
N LYS A 18 -10.80 -14.08 -4.02
CA LYS A 18 -10.68 -14.80 -5.31
C LYS A 18 -12.00 -15.30 -5.87
N VAL A 19 -12.98 -15.59 -5.00
CA VAL A 19 -14.27 -16.15 -5.42
C VAL A 19 -15.29 -15.08 -5.81
N ILE A 20 -14.96 -13.80 -5.64
CA ILE A 20 -15.81 -12.68 -6.04
C ILE A 20 -15.88 -12.64 -7.56
N PRO A 21 -17.07 -12.78 -8.18
CA PRO A 21 -17.22 -12.73 -9.62
C PRO A 21 -16.68 -11.41 -10.19
N VAL A 22 -16.02 -11.47 -11.34
CA VAL A 22 -15.47 -10.31 -12.08
C VAL A 22 -14.28 -9.62 -11.40
N ALA A 23 -14.37 -9.31 -10.11
CA ALA A 23 -13.38 -8.54 -9.35
C ALA A 23 -12.37 -9.38 -8.57
N GLY A 24 -12.58 -10.69 -8.44
CA GLY A 24 -11.80 -11.53 -7.54
C GLY A 24 -10.28 -11.52 -7.80
N PRO A 25 -9.79 -11.69 -9.04
CA PRO A 25 -8.36 -11.65 -9.32
C PRO A 25 -7.71 -10.30 -8.98
N ILE A 26 -8.40 -9.18 -9.21
CA ILE A 26 -7.84 -7.86 -8.94
C ILE A 26 -7.87 -7.52 -7.46
N LEU A 27 -8.93 -7.92 -6.74
CA LEU A 27 -9.01 -7.77 -5.29
C LEU A 27 -7.95 -8.62 -4.60
N GLU A 28 -7.69 -9.84 -5.07
CA GLU A 28 -6.57 -10.65 -4.60
C GLU A 28 -5.24 -9.91 -4.77
N ALA A 29 -4.99 -9.35 -5.94
CA ALA A 29 -3.75 -8.61 -6.21
C ALA A 29 -3.61 -7.39 -5.27
N VAL A 30 -4.69 -6.63 -5.05
CA VAL A 30 -4.73 -5.49 -4.12
C VAL A 30 -4.36 -5.93 -2.70
N LEU A 31 -5.05 -6.95 -2.18
CA LEU A 31 -4.80 -7.46 -0.83
C LEU A 31 -3.39 -8.06 -0.69
N GLY A 32 -2.88 -8.72 -1.73
CA GLY A 32 -1.51 -9.26 -1.77
C GLY A 32 -0.46 -8.16 -1.65
N VAL A 33 -0.58 -7.09 -2.45
CA VAL A 33 0.36 -5.95 -2.40
C VAL A 33 0.37 -5.28 -1.03
N VAL A 34 -0.80 -5.14 -0.38
CA VAL A 34 -0.88 -4.57 0.98
C VAL A 34 -0.14 -5.43 2.01
N VAL A 35 -0.24 -6.76 1.93
CA VAL A 35 0.47 -7.67 2.86
C VAL A 35 1.98 -7.54 2.67
N GLU A 36 2.45 -7.39 1.43
CA GLU A 36 3.85 -7.15 1.12
C GLU A 36 4.33 -5.79 1.64
N LEU A 37 3.55 -4.73 1.42
CA LEU A 37 3.80 -3.38 1.91
C LEU A 37 3.96 -3.33 3.42
N HIS A 38 3.07 -3.99 4.16
CA HIS A 38 3.15 -4.07 5.63
C HIS A 38 4.46 -4.74 6.10
N THR A 39 4.94 -5.73 5.36
CA THR A 39 6.22 -6.39 5.69
C THR A 39 7.42 -5.51 5.32
N ALA A 40 7.31 -4.75 4.22
CA ALA A 40 8.38 -3.88 3.73
C ALA A 40 8.55 -2.63 4.60
N VAL A 41 7.45 -2.03 5.09
CA VAL A 41 7.48 -0.78 5.84
C VAL A 41 8.22 -0.89 7.18
N ASP A 42 8.26 -2.08 7.78
CA ASP A 42 9.02 -2.32 9.00
C ASP A 42 10.53 -2.17 8.83
N ARG A 43 11.02 -2.25 7.59
CA ARG A 43 12.44 -2.10 7.23
C ARG A 43 12.82 -0.65 6.97
N VAL A 44 11.85 0.26 6.88
CA VAL A 44 12.08 1.68 6.56
C VAL A 44 12.76 2.40 7.72
N LYS A 45 13.83 3.14 7.42
CA LYS A 45 14.62 3.90 8.41
C LYS A 45 14.34 5.41 8.39
N ILE A 46 14.02 5.96 7.23
CA ILE A 46 13.74 7.39 7.01
C ILE A 46 12.24 7.56 6.77
N ASN A 47 11.61 8.62 7.29
CA ASN A 47 10.16 8.85 7.19
C ASN A 47 9.29 7.69 7.73
N ARG A 48 9.84 6.87 8.63
CA ARG A 48 9.21 5.63 9.14
C ARG A 48 7.78 5.81 9.61
N LYS A 49 7.50 6.89 10.37
CA LYS A 49 6.17 7.18 10.89
C LYS A 49 5.16 7.38 9.75
N ARG A 50 5.48 8.29 8.83
CA ARG A 50 4.61 8.62 7.68
C ARG A 50 4.43 7.44 6.73
N ALA A 51 5.52 6.73 6.44
CA ALA A 51 5.48 5.50 5.64
C ALA A 51 4.56 4.44 6.27
N ARG A 52 4.65 4.23 7.59
CA ARG A 52 3.78 3.29 8.31
C ARG A 52 2.33 3.76 8.31
N GLU A 53 2.07 5.04 8.58
CA GLU A 53 0.72 5.61 8.54
C GLU A 53 0.07 5.45 7.15
N LEU A 54 0.82 5.70 6.08
CA LEU A 54 0.36 5.49 4.71
C LEU A 54 -0.05 4.03 4.45
N VAL A 55 0.83 3.08 4.78
CA VAL A 55 0.56 1.64 4.60
C VAL A 55 -0.62 1.17 5.45
N GLU A 56 -0.78 1.70 6.67
CA GLU A 56 -1.95 1.40 7.51
C GLU A 56 -3.25 1.92 6.89
N ARG A 57 -3.24 3.11 6.29
CA ARG A 57 -4.39 3.68 5.58
C ARG A 57 -4.73 2.88 4.34
N GLU A 58 -3.73 2.49 3.55
CA GLU A 58 -3.88 1.62 2.38
C GLU A 58 -4.49 0.27 2.74
N ALA A 59 -4.05 -0.33 3.86
CA ALA A 59 -4.60 -1.58 4.35
C ALA A 59 -6.07 -1.45 4.72
N ARG A 60 -6.45 -0.39 5.43
CA ARG A 60 -7.85 -0.13 5.80
C ARG A 60 -8.73 0.13 4.58
N LEU A 61 -8.26 0.92 3.62
CA LEU A 61 -8.95 1.19 2.36
C LEU A 61 -9.19 -0.11 1.60
N SER A 62 -8.13 -0.90 1.41
CA SER A 62 -8.18 -2.15 0.65
C SER A 62 -9.10 -3.18 1.32
N LEU A 63 -9.05 -3.30 2.65
CA LEU A 63 -9.97 -4.16 3.40
C LEU A 63 -11.43 -3.71 3.26
N SER A 64 -11.68 -2.40 3.34
CA SER A 64 -13.03 -1.84 3.22
C SER A 64 -13.61 -2.04 1.82
N ILE A 65 -12.78 -1.87 0.79
CA ILE A 65 -13.16 -2.15 -0.60
C ILE A 65 -13.47 -3.64 -0.75
N ALA A 66 -12.58 -4.53 -0.31
CA ALA A 66 -12.81 -5.97 -0.45
C ALA A 66 -14.11 -6.42 0.24
N ARG A 67 -14.40 -5.92 1.45
CA ARG A 67 -15.68 -6.15 2.14
C ARG A 67 -16.89 -5.57 1.40
N LYS A 68 -16.75 -4.39 0.79
CA LYS A 68 -17.82 -3.79 0.00
C LYS A 68 -18.20 -4.71 -1.16
N PHE A 69 -17.21 -5.28 -1.85
CA PHE A 69 -17.41 -6.19 -2.98
C PHE A 69 -18.08 -7.53 -2.62
N GLU A 70 -18.05 -7.96 -1.34
CA GLU A 70 -18.78 -9.17 -0.91
C GLU A 70 -20.31 -9.02 -1.02
N GLY A 71 -20.83 -7.79 -1.00
CA GLY A 71 -22.26 -7.50 -1.07
C GLY A 71 -22.75 -6.94 -2.41
N LEU A 72 -21.89 -6.80 -3.41
CA LEU A 72 -22.24 -6.20 -4.71
C LEU A 72 -22.69 -7.24 -5.74
N SER A 73 -23.57 -6.83 -6.64
CA SER A 73 -23.87 -7.64 -7.82
C SER A 73 -22.70 -7.65 -8.81
N PRO A 74 -22.59 -8.65 -9.70
CA PRO A 74 -21.53 -8.69 -10.72
C PRO A 74 -21.45 -7.44 -11.61
N GLU A 75 -22.59 -6.82 -11.91
CA GLU A 75 -22.67 -5.59 -12.70
C GLU A 75 -22.06 -4.41 -11.94
N GLN A 76 -22.41 -4.26 -10.66
CA GLN A 76 -21.85 -3.22 -9.78
C GLN A 76 -20.34 -3.44 -9.57
N CYS A 77 -19.90 -4.69 -9.45
CA CYS A 77 -18.48 -5.05 -9.41
C CYS A 77 -17.75 -4.60 -10.68
N ALA A 78 -18.37 -4.79 -11.86
CA ALA A 78 -17.79 -4.38 -13.13
C ALA A 78 -17.66 -2.85 -13.24
N GLU A 79 -18.65 -2.09 -12.75
CA GLU A 79 -18.62 -0.61 -12.72
C GLU A 79 -17.50 -0.05 -11.84
N LEU A 80 -17.23 -0.69 -10.70
CA LEU A 80 -16.18 -0.26 -9.77
C LEU A 80 -14.79 -0.80 -10.13
N LEU A 81 -14.70 -1.78 -11.03
CA LEU A 81 -13.44 -2.42 -11.42
C LEU A 81 -12.35 -1.42 -11.88
N PRO A 82 -12.63 -0.38 -12.69
CA PRO A 82 -11.63 0.61 -13.08
C PRO A 82 -11.01 1.34 -11.89
N GLN A 83 -11.82 1.64 -10.87
CA GLN A 83 -11.34 2.34 -9.66
C GLN A 83 -10.42 1.43 -8.83
N VAL A 84 -10.70 0.12 -8.81
CA VAL A 84 -9.82 -0.86 -8.16
C VAL A 84 -8.50 -1.01 -8.94
N LYS A 85 -8.54 -0.85 -10.28
CA LYS A 85 -7.34 -0.78 -11.12
C LYS A 85 -6.49 0.46 -10.82
N ASP A 86 -7.11 1.60 -10.53
CA ASP A 86 -6.35 2.79 -10.13
C ASP A 86 -5.69 2.58 -8.76
N LEU A 87 -6.40 1.94 -7.82
CA LEU A 87 -5.85 1.64 -6.50
C LEU A 87 -4.62 0.72 -6.57
N ILE A 88 -4.64 -0.34 -7.38
CA ILE A 88 -3.47 -1.23 -7.50
C ILE A 88 -2.25 -0.49 -8.07
N VAL A 89 -2.44 0.53 -8.92
CA VAL A 89 -1.33 1.38 -9.40
C VAL A 89 -0.75 2.17 -8.23
N VAL A 90 -1.59 2.85 -7.44
CA VAL A 90 -1.14 3.62 -6.26
C VAL A 90 -0.40 2.72 -5.26
N LEU A 91 -0.93 1.53 -4.98
CA LEU A 91 -0.29 0.58 -4.05
C LEU A 91 1.08 0.10 -4.56
N ASN A 92 1.22 -0.11 -5.88
CA ASN A 92 2.51 -0.45 -6.47
C ASN A 92 3.49 0.71 -6.43
N ASP A 93 3.04 1.94 -6.67
CA ASP A 93 3.88 3.14 -6.54
C ASP A 93 4.35 3.31 -5.09
N THR A 94 3.46 3.14 -4.11
CA THR A 94 3.82 3.10 -2.70
C THR A 94 4.85 2.01 -2.42
N LYS A 95 4.68 0.81 -2.97
CA LYS A 95 5.64 -0.28 -2.80
C LYS A 95 7.01 0.09 -3.32
N GLN A 96 7.11 0.71 -4.49
CA GLN A 96 8.39 1.18 -5.02
C GLN A 96 9.01 2.26 -4.13
N CYS A 97 8.22 3.23 -3.66
CA CYS A 97 8.66 4.27 -2.73
C CYS A 97 9.21 3.66 -1.43
N ILE A 98 8.45 2.76 -0.80
CA ILE A 98 8.85 2.06 0.43
C ILE A 98 10.12 1.23 0.23
N LEU A 99 10.27 0.54 -0.90
CA LEU A 99 11.47 -0.24 -1.20
C LEU A 99 12.72 0.65 -1.40
N ARG A 100 12.56 1.88 -1.92
CA ARG A 100 13.67 2.86 -1.99
C ARG A 100 14.06 3.38 -0.60
N LEU A 101 13.09 3.53 0.30
CA LEU A 101 13.28 3.98 1.68
C LEU A 101 13.81 2.88 2.62
N ALA A 102 13.60 1.62 2.26
CA ALA A 102 14.21 0.47 2.93
C ALA A 102 15.71 0.38 2.59
N PRO A 103 16.57 -0.03 3.54
CA PRO A 103 17.95 -0.30 3.22
C PRO A 103 18.02 -1.39 2.14
N LEU A 104 18.79 -1.13 1.07
CA LEU A 104 19.08 -2.13 0.04
C LEU A 104 19.52 -3.45 0.72
N PRO A 105 19.02 -4.62 0.28
CA PRO A 105 19.55 -5.89 0.74
C PRO A 105 21.02 -5.92 0.37
N ASP A 106 21.89 -5.97 1.39
CA ASP A 106 23.34 -5.82 1.28
C ASP A 106 23.92 -6.99 0.46
N PRO A 107 24.36 -6.79 -0.80
CA PRO A 107 25.03 -7.81 -1.56
C PRO A 107 26.53 -7.49 -1.46
N THR A 108 27.15 -7.89 -0.34
CA THR A 108 28.56 -8.32 -0.32
C THR A 108 29.60 -7.38 -0.97
N THR A 109 29.55 -6.05 -0.78
CA THR A 109 30.61 -5.16 -1.35
C THR A 109 31.17 -4.11 -0.38
N LYS A 110 32.20 -4.59 0.33
CA LYS A 110 33.39 -3.92 0.89
C LYS A 110 33.59 -2.41 0.59
N PHE A 111 33.52 -1.62 1.67
CA PHE A 111 34.47 -0.57 2.11
C PHE A 111 34.63 0.81 1.44
N MET A 112 33.98 1.21 0.34
CA MET A 112 34.25 2.58 -0.22
C MET A 112 33.06 3.50 -0.61
N LYS A 113 31.80 3.20 -0.25
CA LYS A 113 30.63 4.03 -0.69
C LYS A 113 29.89 4.82 0.39
N LYS A 114 30.38 4.90 1.64
CA LYS A 114 29.60 5.43 2.78
C LYS A 114 29.33 6.94 2.74
N ALA A 115 30.27 7.78 2.27
CA ALA A 115 30.10 9.24 2.32
C ALA A 115 29.17 9.79 1.22
N GLY A 116 29.33 9.33 -0.04
CA GLY A 116 28.47 9.76 -1.16
C GLY A 116 27.03 9.22 -1.08
N GLN A 117 26.81 8.06 -0.46
CA GLN A 117 25.47 7.52 -0.24
C GLN A 117 24.67 8.26 0.83
N LEU A 118 25.33 8.89 1.81
CA LEU A 118 24.66 9.72 2.81
C LEU A 118 24.19 11.03 2.19
N VAL A 119 25.04 11.71 1.41
CA VAL A 119 24.67 12.98 0.75
C VAL A 119 23.58 12.76 -0.32
N LYS A 120 23.66 11.69 -1.12
CA LYS A 120 22.56 11.33 -2.03
C LYS A 120 21.25 11.02 -1.30
N ARG A 121 21.30 10.43 -0.10
CA ARG A 121 20.10 10.14 0.69
C ARG A 121 19.45 11.38 1.28
N VAL A 122 20.24 12.35 1.72
CA VAL A 122 19.70 13.62 2.23
C VAL A 122 19.02 14.41 1.11
N VAL A 123 19.63 14.46 -0.09
CA VAL A 123 19.04 15.14 -1.27
C VAL A 123 17.76 14.44 -1.76
N ASN A 124 17.64 13.11 -1.61
CA ASN A 124 16.42 12.39 -1.96
C ASN A 124 15.36 12.39 -0.86
N SER A 125 15.70 12.70 0.40
CA SER A 125 14.76 12.64 1.52
C SER A 125 13.57 13.60 1.35
N ASP A 126 13.81 14.78 0.77
CA ASP A 126 12.76 15.76 0.49
C ASP A 126 11.86 15.29 -0.66
N SER A 127 12.45 14.73 -1.73
CA SER A 127 11.71 14.14 -2.85
C SER A 127 10.89 12.93 -2.42
N ASP A 128 11.42 12.08 -1.54
CA ASP A 128 10.72 10.90 -1.03
C ASP A 128 9.59 11.31 -0.08
N ASP A 129 9.75 12.38 0.71
CA ASP A 129 8.67 12.92 1.55
C ASP A 129 7.54 13.53 0.71
N GLU A 130 7.88 14.27 -0.34
CA GLU A 130 6.89 14.80 -1.30
C GLU A 130 6.11 13.69 -1.99
N GLU A 131 6.80 12.61 -2.39
CA GLU A 131 6.15 11.46 -3.00
C GLU A 131 5.22 10.74 -2.02
N LEU A 132 5.64 10.53 -0.76
CA LEU A 132 4.77 9.99 0.28
C LEU A 132 3.52 10.86 0.49
N ARG A 133 3.65 12.19 0.46
CA ARG A 133 2.48 13.10 0.55
C ARG A 133 1.56 12.99 -0.67
N ARG A 134 2.13 12.84 -1.86
CA ARG A 134 1.36 12.66 -3.10
C ARG A 134 0.57 11.35 -3.06
N LEU A 135 1.18 10.26 -2.59
CA LEU A 135 0.54 8.96 -2.42
C LEU A 135 -0.56 9.02 -1.36
N ASP A 136 -0.29 9.69 -0.23
CA ASP A 136 -1.28 9.89 0.84
C ASP A 136 -2.52 10.67 0.37
N LYS A 137 -2.32 11.67 -0.50
CA LYS A 137 -3.41 12.38 -1.18
C LYS A 137 -4.20 11.43 -2.09
N ALA A 138 -3.53 10.60 -2.89
CA ALA A 138 -4.20 9.63 -3.76
C ALA A 138 -5.05 8.62 -2.98
N ILE A 139 -4.58 8.17 -1.80
CA ILE A 139 -5.36 7.32 -0.89
C ILE A 139 -6.55 8.06 -0.31
N THR A 140 -6.40 9.34 0.03
CA THR A 140 -7.52 10.18 0.49
C THR A 140 -8.60 10.29 -0.59
N GLU A 141 -8.21 10.56 -1.83
CA GLU A 141 -9.13 10.59 -2.97
C GLU A 141 -9.79 9.22 -3.20
N GLY A 142 -9.05 8.12 -3.00
CA GLY A 142 -9.59 6.76 -3.05
C GLY A 142 -10.68 6.52 -1.99
N ILE A 143 -10.44 6.92 -0.75
CA ILE A 143 -11.43 6.81 0.35
C ILE A 143 -12.73 7.53 -0.02
N GLU A 144 -12.63 8.75 -0.55
CA GLU A 144 -13.78 9.56 -0.97
C GLU A 144 -14.54 8.90 -2.14
N ARG A 145 -13.83 8.46 -3.18
CA ARG A 145 -14.44 7.82 -4.37
C ARG A 145 -15.18 6.53 -4.02
N PHE A 146 -14.61 5.70 -3.14
CA PHE A 146 -15.24 4.45 -2.72
C PHE A 146 -16.29 4.64 -1.62
N GLN A 147 -16.45 5.86 -1.09
CA GLN A 147 -17.33 6.18 0.05
C GLN A 147 -17.10 5.25 1.24
N VAL A 148 -15.85 4.87 1.48
CA VAL A 148 -15.49 4.04 2.63
C VAL A 148 -15.16 4.94 3.81
N CYS A 149 -15.58 4.55 5.01
CA CYS A 149 -15.48 5.42 6.18
C CYS A 149 -14.00 5.66 6.55
N PRO A 150 -13.52 6.92 6.67
CA PRO A 150 -12.23 7.21 7.26
C PRO A 150 -12.35 6.95 8.76
N ALA A 151 -11.89 5.80 9.24
CA ALA A 151 -11.83 5.52 10.66
C ALA A 151 -10.71 6.39 11.29
N TYR A 152 -11.10 7.56 11.81
CA TYR A 152 -10.29 8.43 12.66
C TYR A 152 -9.91 7.72 13.98
#